data_AF-A0A914U0D7-F1
#
_entry.id   AF-A0A914U0D7-F1
#
_cell.length_a   1.000
_cell.length_b   1.000
_cell.length_c   1.000
_cell.angle_alpha   90.00
_cell.angle_beta   90.00
_cell.angle_gamma   90.00
#
_symmetry.space_group_name_H-M   'P 1'
#
loop_
_entity.id
_entity.type
_entity.pdbx_description
1 polymer ?
#
loop_
_entity_poly.entity_id
_entity_poly.type
_entity_poly.pdbx_seq_one_letter_code
_entity_poly.pdbx_strand_id
1 'polypeptide(L)'
;MNAGFLEALKEGDWKCFIFHDVDLLPQNKLSFYKCRSRPTHFSAAIDKYNYTVPYHGIFGGAIAMFKEFFKEINGFSNEFWGWGGEDDNMRERVLATGTKFHRLPDNAGRYKMLRHPPDIGNPENP
;
A
#
# COMPACT_ATOMS: atom_id res chain seq x y z
N MET A 1 2.02 10.79 0.38
CA MET A 1 0.66 10.18 0.41
C MET A 1 -0.40 11.07 1.04
N ASN A 2 -0.22 11.58 2.27
CA ASN A 2 -1.19 12.47 2.94
C ASN A 2 -1.61 13.70 2.11
N ALA A 3 -0.66 14.36 1.44
CA ALA A 3 -0.96 15.49 0.56
C ALA A 3 -1.95 15.10 -0.56
N GLY A 4 -1.70 13.98 -1.24
CA GLY A 4 -2.59 13.49 -2.31
C GLY A 4 -4.00 13.19 -1.83
N PHE A 5 -4.16 12.68 -0.60
CA PHE A 5 -5.48 12.49 0.01
C PHE A 5 -6.23 13.83 0.17
N LEU A 6 -5.56 14.86 0.69
CA LEU A 6 -6.17 16.17 0.91
C LEU A 6 -6.50 16.89 -0.41
N GLU A 7 -5.58 16.85 -1.37
CA GLU A 7 -5.77 17.53 -2.67
C GLU A 7 -6.87 16.85 -3.50
N ALA A 8 -6.91 15.52 -3.55
CA ALA A 8 -7.98 14.82 -4.27
C ALA A 8 -9.37 15.16 -3.71
N LEU A 9 -9.51 15.37 -2.40
CA LEU A 9 -10.77 15.78 -1.78
C LEU A 9 -11.25 17.19 -2.17
N LYS A 10 -10.38 18.03 -2.73
CA LYS A 10 -10.78 19.33 -3.30
C LYS A 10 -11.43 19.16 -4.68
N GLU A 11 -11.05 18.12 -5.41
CA GLU A 11 -11.55 17.80 -6.75
C GLU A 11 -12.88 17.03 -6.72
N GLY A 12 -13.20 16.35 -5.61
CA GLY A 12 -14.46 15.62 -5.49
C GLY A 12 -14.65 14.84 -4.19
N ASP A 13 -15.86 14.30 -4.01
CA ASP A 13 -16.21 13.49 -2.83
C ASP A 13 -15.81 12.01 -2.99
N TRP A 14 -14.51 11.79 -3.19
CA TRP A 14 -13.93 10.46 -3.31
C TRP A 14 -14.11 9.67 -2.01
N LYS A 15 -14.70 8.48 -2.11
CA LYS A 15 -14.90 7.58 -0.96
C LYS A 15 -13.78 6.57 -0.78
N CYS A 16 -13.05 6.27 -1.85
CA CYS A 16 -12.00 5.26 -1.87
C CYS A 16 -10.68 5.89 -2.29
N PHE A 17 -9.63 5.59 -1.53
CA PHE A 17 -8.27 6.01 -1.80
C PHE A 17 -7.39 4.80 -2.00
N ILE A 18 -6.57 4.85 -3.04
CA ILE A 18 -5.58 3.82 -3.37
C ILE A 18 -4.22 4.51 -3.41
N PHE A 19 -3.34 4.09 -2.51
CA PHE A 19 -1.96 4.53 -2.45
C PHE A 19 -1.10 3.48 -3.15
N HIS A 20 -0.31 3.92 -4.12
CA HIS A 20 0.26 3.00 -5.10
C HIS A 20 1.62 3.50 -5.60
N ASP A 21 2.64 2.67 -5.47
CA ASP A 21 3.98 2.93 -6.01
C ASP A 21 3.96 2.93 -7.53
N VAL A 22 4.58 3.93 -8.13
CA VAL A 22 4.52 4.15 -9.59
C VAL A 22 5.19 3.02 -10.40
N ASP A 23 6.08 2.26 -9.77
CA ASP A 23 6.87 1.20 -10.38
C ASP A 23 6.25 -0.19 -10.22
N LEU A 24 5.12 -0.33 -9.53
CA LEU A 24 4.40 -1.60 -9.41
C LEU A 24 3.28 -1.70 -10.46
N LEU A 25 3.23 -2.78 -11.21
CA LEU A 25 2.20 -3.01 -12.23
C LEU A 25 1.42 -4.31 -11.94
N PRO A 26 0.09 -4.26 -11.79
CA PRO A 26 -0.72 -5.46 -11.59
C PRO A 26 -0.65 -6.36 -12.82
N GLN A 27 -0.39 -7.65 -12.63
CA GLN A 27 -0.28 -8.62 -13.71
C GLN A 27 -1.62 -9.31 -14.03
N ASN A 28 -2.64 -9.13 -13.20
CA ASN A 28 -3.95 -9.76 -13.40
C ASN A 28 -5.09 -8.74 -13.37
N LYS A 29 -6.01 -8.86 -14.33
CA LYS A 29 -7.25 -8.07 -14.41
C LYS A 29 -8.17 -8.24 -13.20
N LEU A 30 -8.01 -9.33 -12.43
CA LEU A 30 -8.70 -9.57 -11.18
C LEU A 30 -8.24 -8.65 -10.04
N SER A 31 -7.10 -7.98 -10.19
CA SER A 31 -6.66 -6.90 -9.30
C SER A 31 -7.50 -5.64 -9.54
N PHE A 32 -8.80 -5.70 -9.23
CA PHE A 32 -9.69 -4.56 -9.37
C PHE A 32 -9.38 -3.50 -8.30
N TYR A 33 -8.95 -2.33 -8.73
CA TYR A 33 -8.59 -1.18 -7.90
C TYR A 33 -9.84 -0.55 -7.29
N LYS A 34 -10.28 -1.13 -6.17
CA LYS A 34 -11.40 -0.65 -5.40
C LYS A 34 -11.22 -0.96 -3.92
N CYS A 35 -11.81 -0.12 -3.09
CA CYS A 35 -11.93 -0.39 -1.67
C CYS A 35 -12.87 -1.58 -1.43
N ARG A 36 -12.61 -2.29 -0.35
CA ARG A 36 -13.37 -3.44 0.13
C ARG A 36 -13.73 -3.19 1.59
N SER A 37 -14.48 -4.10 2.21
CA SER A 37 -14.96 -3.96 3.60
C SER A 37 -13.90 -3.67 4.66
N ARG A 38 -12.62 -3.87 4.35
CA ARG A 38 -11.47 -3.56 5.19
C ARG A 38 -10.30 -3.05 4.33
N PRO A 39 -9.30 -2.37 4.92
CA PRO A 39 -8.08 -1.99 4.22
C PRO A 39 -7.53 -3.16 3.40
N THR A 40 -7.19 -2.92 2.15
CA THR A 40 -6.80 -3.98 1.22
C THR A 40 -5.39 -3.74 0.72
N HIS A 41 -4.52 -4.74 0.87
CA HIS A 41 -3.19 -4.77 0.29
C HIS A 41 -3.20 -5.61 -1.00
N PHE A 42 -2.79 -4.98 -2.09
CA PHE A 42 -2.86 -5.56 -3.43
C PHE A 42 -1.58 -6.25 -3.84
N SER A 43 -0.43 -5.64 -3.56
CA SER A 43 0.90 -6.05 -4.03
C SER A 43 1.60 -7.03 -3.09
N ALA A 44 0.90 -8.08 -2.67
CA ALA A 44 1.47 -9.09 -1.77
C ALA A 44 2.49 -10.02 -2.47
N ALA A 45 2.34 -10.23 -3.80
CA ALA A 45 3.21 -11.11 -4.57
C ALA A 45 3.89 -10.32 -5.70
N ILE A 46 5.12 -9.85 -5.46
CA ILE A 46 5.89 -9.04 -6.42
C ILE A 46 6.99 -9.90 -7.04
N ASP A 47 7.23 -9.75 -8.35
CA ASP A 47 8.24 -10.52 -9.10
C ASP A 47 9.67 -10.37 -8.57
N LYS A 48 10.05 -9.18 -8.06
CA LYS A 48 11.32 -8.94 -7.36
C LYS A 48 11.59 -9.94 -6.23
N TYR A 49 10.55 -10.39 -5.54
CA TYR A 49 10.63 -11.36 -4.44
C TYR A 49 10.15 -12.75 -4.88
N ASN A 50 10.26 -13.08 -6.18
CA ASN A 50 9.79 -14.35 -6.74
C ASN A 50 8.31 -14.66 -6.40
N TYR A 51 7.47 -13.62 -6.36
CA TYR A 51 6.05 -13.72 -6.00
C TYR A 51 5.77 -14.27 -4.60
N THR A 52 6.75 -14.25 -3.68
CA THR A 52 6.54 -14.55 -2.27
C THR A 52 6.41 -13.26 -1.47
N VAL A 53 5.69 -13.35 -0.35
CA VAL A 53 5.56 -12.23 0.58
C VAL A 53 6.88 -12.09 1.35
N PRO A 54 7.58 -10.94 1.30
CA PRO A 54 8.90 -10.79 1.95
C PRO A 54 8.86 -11.02 3.47
N TYR A 55 7.79 -10.53 4.11
CA TYR A 55 7.49 -10.81 5.51
C TYR A 55 5.98 -10.68 5.76
N HIS A 56 5.46 -11.45 6.72
CA HIS A 56 4.02 -11.55 6.99
C HIS A 56 3.33 -10.20 7.25
N GLY A 57 4.07 -9.23 7.78
CA GLY A 57 3.60 -7.89 8.11
C GLY A 57 3.55 -6.90 6.93
N ILE A 58 4.08 -7.19 5.74
CA ILE A 58 4.25 -6.15 4.72
C ILE A 58 2.93 -5.49 4.29
N PHE A 59 2.85 -4.17 4.31
CA PHE A 59 1.62 -3.40 3.99
C PHE A 59 1.92 -2.17 3.12
N GLY A 60 2.87 -2.33 2.19
CA GLY A 60 3.33 -1.30 1.26
C GLY A 60 2.99 -1.59 -0.20
N GLY A 61 3.58 -0.83 -1.12
CA GLY A 61 3.43 -1.02 -2.56
C GLY A 61 2.10 -0.51 -3.11
N ALA A 62 1.01 -1.20 -2.81
CA ALA A 62 -0.32 -0.87 -3.30
C ALA A 62 -1.38 -1.22 -2.24
N ILE A 63 -1.99 -0.20 -1.63
CA ILE A 63 -3.01 -0.37 -0.59
C ILE A 63 -4.24 0.50 -0.86
N ALA A 64 -5.43 0.01 -0.52
CA ALA A 64 -6.68 0.78 -0.58
C ALA A 64 -7.38 0.87 0.77
N MET A 65 -7.93 2.05 1.04
CA MET A 65 -8.69 2.36 2.25
C MET A 65 -9.85 3.30 1.92
N PHE A 66 -10.96 3.14 2.63
CA PHE A 66 -12.04 4.12 2.57
C PHE A 66 -11.61 5.44 3.22
N LYS A 67 -12.18 6.54 2.73
CA LYS A 67 -11.95 7.91 3.22
C LYS A 67 -12.11 8.00 4.74
N GLU A 68 -13.18 7.41 5.25
CA GLU A 68 -13.55 7.45 6.67
C GLU A 68 -12.51 6.72 7.51
N PHE A 69 -12.10 5.53 7.09
CA PHE A 69 -11.06 4.74 7.76
C PHE A 69 -9.70 5.44 7.73
N PHE A 70 -9.32 6.04 6.59
CA PHE A 70 -8.06 6.79 6.48
C PHE A 70 -8.02 8.00 7.43
N LYS A 71 -9.16 8.69 7.61
CA LYS A 71 -9.30 9.77 8.59
C LYS A 71 -9.24 9.26 10.02
N GLU A 72 -9.91 8.15 10.32
CA GLU A 72 -9.94 7.52 11.65
C GLU A 72 -8.54 7.21 12.17
N ILE A 73 -7.68 6.64 11.33
CA ILE A 73 -6.29 6.30 11.70
C ILE A 73 -5.31 7.49 11.62
N ASN A 74 -5.83 8.69 11.35
CA ASN A 74 -5.06 9.91 11.14
C ASN A 74 -4.00 9.81 10.02
N GLY A 75 -4.34 9.13 8.92
CA GLY A 75 -3.50 8.98 7.74
C GLY A 75 -2.13 8.34 8.00
N PHE A 76 -1.18 8.61 7.09
CA PHE A 76 0.22 8.19 7.25
C PHE A 76 0.94 9.07 8.28
N SER A 77 1.99 8.53 8.92
CA SER A 77 2.91 9.36 9.69
C SER A 77 3.69 10.31 8.78
N ASN A 78 3.95 11.53 9.25
CA ASN A 78 4.81 12.51 8.57
C ASN A 78 6.26 12.52 9.13
N GLU A 79 6.58 11.60 10.04
CA GLU A 79 7.90 11.51 10.70
C GLU A 79 8.90 10.63 9.95
N PHE A 80 8.46 9.92 8.90
CA PHE A 80 9.33 9.07 8.09
C PHE A 80 9.94 9.88 6.94
N TRP A 81 11.24 10.12 7.04
CA TRP A 81 12.04 10.81 6.05
C TRP A 81 13.11 9.86 5.51
N GLY A 82 13.17 9.70 4.19
CA GLY A 82 14.00 8.68 3.55
C GLY A 82 13.26 7.35 3.41
N TRP A 83 14.00 6.24 3.36
CA TRP A 83 13.44 4.93 3.06
C TRP A 83 13.11 4.12 4.32
N GLY A 84 11.88 3.61 4.35
CA GLY A 84 11.46 2.50 5.21
C GLY A 84 10.67 2.89 6.46
N GLY A 85 9.76 1.99 6.84
CA GLY A 85 9.02 1.99 8.11
C GLY A 85 7.68 2.73 8.10
N GLU A 86 7.40 3.55 7.09
CA GLU A 86 6.13 4.24 6.91
C GLU A 86 4.97 3.28 6.65
N ASP A 87 5.20 2.24 5.85
CA ASP A 87 4.21 1.21 5.53
C ASP A 87 3.93 0.30 6.73
N ASP A 88 4.97 -0.03 7.50
CA ASP A 88 4.84 -0.77 8.75
C ASP A 88 4.10 0.06 9.80
N ASN A 89 4.40 1.36 9.90
CA ASN A 89 3.65 2.25 10.79
C ASN A 89 2.18 2.35 10.38
N MET A 90 1.90 2.44 9.07
CA MET A 90 0.54 2.39 8.55
C MET A 90 -0.17 1.10 8.96
N ARG A 91 0.48 -0.06 8.83
CA ARG A 91 -0.06 -1.34 9.35
C ARG A 91 -0.38 -1.26 10.82
N GLU A 92 0.55 -0.79 11.66
CA GLU A 92 0.33 -0.72 13.10
C GLU A 92 -0.87 0.16 13.45
N ARG A 93 -1.06 1.28 12.74
CA ARG A 93 -2.26 2.13 12.87
C ARG A 93 -3.53 1.39 12.50
N VAL A 94 -3.53 0.61 11.41
CA VAL A 94 -4.67 -0.24 11.04
C VAL A 94 -4.98 -1.24 12.16
N LEU A 95 -3.97 -1.97 12.63
CA LEU A 95 -4.14 -3.02 13.64
C LEU A 95 -4.57 -2.46 15.01
N ALA A 96 -4.14 -1.25 15.36
CA ALA A 96 -4.53 -0.57 16.61
C ALA A 96 -6.03 -0.28 16.70
N THR A 97 -6.75 -0.22 15.58
CA THR A 97 -8.23 -0.10 15.56
C THR A 97 -8.94 -1.42 15.88
N GLY A 98 -8.21 -2.54 16.01
CA GLY A 98 -8.77 -3.89 16.05
C GLY A 98 -9.17 -4.45 14.67
N THR A 99 -9.00 -3.65 13.61
CA THR A 99 -9.28 -4.07 12.23
C THR A 99 -8.16 -4.92 11.65
N LYS A 100 -8.51 -5.98 10.93
CA LYS A 100 -7.57 -6.72 10.08
C LYS A 100 -7.63 -6.18 8.67
N PHE A 101 -6.49 -6.07 7.98
CA PHE A 101 -6.48 -5.81 6.55
C PHE A 101 -6.69 -7.10 5.73
N HIS A 102 -7.07 -6.96 4.48
CA HIS A 102 -7.22 -8.03 3.49
C HIS A 102 -6.03 -8.02 2.54
N ARG A 103 -5.43 -9.18 2.26
CA ARG A 103 -4.50 -9.34 1.14
C ARG A 103 -5.25 -9.96 -0.03
N LEU A 104 -5.02 -9.45 -1.24
CA LEU A 104 -5.49 -10.15 -2.43
C LEU A 104 -4.85 -11.55 -2.52
N PRO A 105 -5.60 -12.56 -2.96
CA PRO A 105 -5.05 -13.89 -3.19
C PRO A 105 -4.03 -13.87 -4.34
N ASP A 106 -3.10 -14.81 -4.38
CA ASP A 106 -1.98 -14.85 -5.35
C ASP A 106 -2.41 -14.76 -6.82
N ASN A 107 -3.58 -15.30 -7.17
CA ASN A 107 -4.08 -15.22 -8.55
C ASN A 107 -4.52 -13.79 -8.93
N ALA A 108 -4.79 -12.90 -7.97
CA ALA A 108 -5.17 -11.51 -8.19
C ALA A 108 -4.09 -10.51 -7.73
N GLY A 109 -3.27 -10.86 -6.73
CA GLY A 109 -2.29 -9.98 -6.08
C GLY A 109 -0.88 -10.05 -6.64
N ARG A 110 -0.70 -10.51 -7.88
CA ARG A 110 0.59 -10.56 -8.58
C ARG A 110 0.95 -9.24 -9.24
N TYR A 111 2.16 -8.77 -8.97
CA TYR A 111 2.67 -7.50 -9.44
C TYR A 111 4.06 -7.66 -10.07
N LYS A 112 4.33 -6.84 -11.08
CA LYS A 112 5.63 -6.67 -11.70
C LYS A 112 6.23 -5.35 -11.24
N MET A 113 7.45 -5.38 -10.70
CA MET A 113 8.22 -4.18 -10.39
C MET A 113 9.00 -3.73 -11.64
N LEU A 114 8.85 -2.46 -12.01
CA LEU A 114 9.67 -1.81 -13.01
C LEU A 114 11.08 -1.66 -12.45
N ARG A 115 12.08 -2.06 -13.23
CA ARG A 115 13.48 -1.99 -12.79
C ARG A 115 13.94 -0.54 -12.77
N HIS A 116 14.53 -0.14 -11.65
CA HIS A 116 15.22 1.14 -11.49
C HIS A 116 16.50 0.92 -10.66
N PRO A 117 17.50 1.81 -10.76
CA PRO A 117 18.67 1.76 -9.88
C PRO A 117 18.23 1.88 -8.41
N PRO A 118 18.93 1.24 -7.46
CA PRO A 118 18.69 1.47 -6.04
C PRO A 118 18.91 2.94 -5.68
N ASP A 119 18.13 3.44 -4.75
CA ASP A 119 18.39 4.76 -4.17
C ASP A 119 19.72 4.74 -3.42
N ILE A 120 20.54 5.77 -3.68
CA ILE A 120 21.86 5.90 -3.06
C ILE A 120 21.68 6.07 -1.55
N GLY A 121 22.25 5.13 -0.78
CA GLY A 121 22.22 5.15 0.68
C GLY A 121 21.24 4.16 1.32
N ASN A 122 20.39 3.49 0.54
CA ASN A 122 19.52 2.44 1.06
C ASN A 122 20.25 1.08 1.11
N PRO A 123 20.02 0.27 2.16
CA PRO A 123 20.51 -1.11 2.19
C PRO A 123 19.81 -1.96 1.11
N GLU A 124 20.44 -3.06 0.71
CA GLU A 124 19.74 -4.06 -0.11
C GLU A 124 18.54 -4.64 0.66
N ASN A 125 17.42 -4.76 -0.03
CA ASN A 125 16.26 -5.45 0.53
C ASN A 125 16.61 -6.93 0.74
N PRO A 126 16.21 -7.53 1.88
CA PRO A 126 16.39 -8.95 2.13
C PRO A 126 15.64 -9.84 1.12
#